data_AF-A0A3P9IX13-F1
#
_entry.id   AF-A0A3P9IX13-F1
#
_cell.length_a   1.000
_cell.length_b   1.000
_cell.length_c   1.000
_cell.angle_alpha   90.00
_cell.angle_beta   90.00
_cell.angle_gamma   90.00
#
_symmetry.space_group_name_H-M   'P 1'
#
loop_
_entity.id
_entity.type
_entity.pdbx_description
1 polymer ?
#
loop_
_entity_poly.entity_id
_entity_poly.type
_entity_poly.pdbx_seq_one_letter_code
_entity_poly.pdbx_strand_id
1 'polypeptide(L)'
;MSLTEKDKAAVKALWAKISKSADAIGADALSRMLLVYPQTKTYFAHWPDMKTGSEPVKKHGKKIMGGVGLAVSKIDDLAAGLLELSELHAFKLRVDPANFKVHRTQALKVTWRVDPGRTKPVFPSHAAPGALPPGGHRQHVPQGFHPGGPRGL
;
A
#
# COMPACT_ATOMS: atom_id res chain seq x y z
N MET A 1 13.48 -15.05 7.73
CA MET A 1 13.85 -14.98 6.31
C MET A 1 14.57 -13.66 6.07
N SER A 2 15.83 -13.70 5.66
CA SER A 2 16.64 -12.55 5.23
C SER A 2 16.77 -12.54 3.70
N LEU A 3 17.20 -11.41 3.12
CA LEU A 3 17.46 -11.32 1.67
C LEU A 3 18.69 -12.17 1.32
N THR A 4 18.57 -13.00 0.29
CA THR A 4 19.71 -13.72 -0.28
C THR A 4 20.57 -12.77 -1.12
N GLU A 5 21.80 -13.15 -1.43
CA GLU A 5 22.66 -12.37 -2.34
C GLU A 5 22.02 -12.15 -3.72
N LYS A 6 21.28 -13.14 -4.21
CA LYS A 6 20.50 -13.02 -5.45
C LYS A 6 19.42 -11.95 -5.33
N ASP A 7 18.70 -11.90 -4.20
CA ASP A 7 17.68 -10.88 -3.97
C ASP A 7 18.29 -9.48 -3.89
N LYS A 8 19.41 -9.34 -3.16
CA LYS A 8 20.13 -8.07 -3.04
C LYS A 8 20.61 -7.57 -4.41
N ALA A 9 21.20 -8.45 -5.22
CA ALA A 9 21.64 -8.11 -6.57
C ALA A 9 20.47 -7.69 -7.46
N ALA A 10 19.34 -8.40 -7.40
CA ALA A 10 18.13 -8.06 -8.15
C ALA A 10 17.56 -6.69 -7.74
N VAL A 11 17.52 -6.39 -6.45
CA VAL A 11 17.06 -5.08 -5.93
C VAL A 11 18.00 -3.96 -6.40
N LYS A 12 19.32 -4.13 -6.29
CA LYS A 12 20.30 -3.15 -6.76
C LYS A 12 20.17 -2.91 -8.27
N ALA A 13 20.02 -3.98 -9.06
CA ALA A 13 19.85 -3.89 -10.52
C ALA A 13 18.54 -3.18 -10.91
N LEU A 14 17.43 -3.48 -10.22
CA LEU A 14 16.16 -2.79 -10.44
C LEU A 14 16.28 -1.31 -10.07
N TRP A 15 16.85 -1.00 -8.91
CA TRP A 15 17.05 0.38 -8.47
C TRP A 15 17.87 1.20 -9.47
N ALA A 16 18.94 0.63 -10.01
CA ALA A 16 19.78 1.28 -11.02
C ALA A 16 18.99 1.68 -12.29
N LYS A 17 17.97 0.90 -12.68
CA LYS A 17 17.09 1.21 -13.82
C LYS A 17 16.11 2.33 -13.51
N ILE A 18 15.51 2.31 -12.32
CA ILE A 18 14.36 3.18 -11.99
C ILE A 18 14.73 4.46 -11.25
N SER A 19 15.96 4.56 -10.72
CA SER A 19 16.38 5.68 -9.86
C SER A 19 16.28 7.05 -10.54
N LYS A 20 16.51 7.11 -11.86
CA LYS A 20 16.33 8.35 -12.66
C LYS A 20 14.89 8.86 -12.67
N SER A 21 13.93 7.98 -12.44
CA SER A 21 12.49 8.28 -12.39
C SER A 21 11.94 8.24 -10.96
N ALA A 22 12.80 8.11 -9.94
CA ALA A 22 12.39 7.90 -8.54
C ALA A 22 11.46 8.99 -8.04
N ASP A 23 11.75 10.27 -8.31
CA ASP A 23 10.91 11.40 -7.89
C ASP A 23 9.47 11.28 -8.44
N ALA A 24 9.34 10.93 -9.73
CA ALA A 24 8.05 10.74 -10.37
C ALA A 24 7.32 9.49 -9.85
N ILE A 25 8.06 8.39 -9.63
CA ILE A 25 7.51 7.15 -9.06
C ILE A 25 6.93 7.42 -7.67
N GLY A 26 7.69 8.13 -6.82
CA GLY A 26 7.26 8.48 -5.47
C GLY A 26 6.02 9.36 -5.45
N ALA A 27 5.95 10.36 -6.33
CA ALA A 27 4.80 11.24 -6.44
C ALA A 27 3.53 10.49 -6.89
N ASP A 28 3.63 9.60 -7.90
CA ASP A 28 2.48 8.80 -8.36
C ASP A 28 2.07 7.77 -7.30
N ALA A 29 3.03 7.10 -6.65
CA ALA A 29 2.74 6.14 -5.59
C ALA A 29 2.02 6.78 -4.40
N LEU A 30 2.49 7.96 -3.96
CA LEU A 30 1.86 8.71 -2.88
C LEU A 30 0.47 9.22 -3.29
N SER A 31 0.33 9.77 -4.50
CA SER A 31 -0.96 10.22 -5.02
C SER A 31 -2.00 9.08 -5.00
N ARG A 32 -1.61 7.89 -5.48
CA ARG A 32 -2.47 6.71 -5.49
C ARG A 32 -2.83 6.21 -4.09
N MET A 33 -1.89 6.29 -3.15
CA MET A 33 -2.16 5.93 -1.75
C MET A 33 -3.24 6.84 -1.18
N LEU A 34 -3.08 8.16 -1.33
CA LEU A 34 -4.02 9.16 -0.80
C LEU A 34 -5.40 9.04 -1.46
N LEU A 35 -5.46 8.64 -2.74
CA LEU A 35 -6.72 8.44 -3.45
C LEU A 35 -7.42 7.13 -3.07
N VAL A 36 -6.71 6.01 -3.12
CA VAL A 36 -7.30 4.65 -2.96
C VAL A 36 -7.50 4.29 -1.49
N TYR A 37 -6.71 4.90 -0.59
CA TYR A 37 -6.75 4.65 0.85
C TYR A 37 -6.93 5.98 1.58
N PRO A 38 -8.12 6.57 1.56
CA PRO A 38 -8.38 7.91 2.09
C PRO A 38 -8.09 8.04 3.59
N GLN A 39 -8.13 6.95 4.37
CA GLN A 39 -7.73 6.94 5.77
C GLN A 39 -6.27 7.39 5.98
N THR A 40 -5.40 7.21 4.97
CA THR A 40 -4.01 7.64 5.05
C THR A 40 -3.84 9.16 5.00
N LYS A 41 -4.87 9.91 4.59
CA LYS A 41 -4.83 11.38 4.52
C LYS A 41 -4.65 12.03 5.89
N THR A 42 -5.03 11.35 6.98
CA THR A 42 -4.90 11.88 8.34
C THR A 42 -3.45 12.30 8.66
N TYR A 43 -2.46 11.54 8.20
CA TYR A 43 -1.03 11.83 8.42
C TYR A 43 -0.55 13.10 7.70
N PHE A 44 -1.32 13.59 6.73
CA PHE A 44 -0.96 14.71 5.87
C PHE A 44 -1.91 15.90 6.04
N ALA A 45 -2.82 15.88 7.02
CA ALA A 45 -3.86 16.92 7.21
C ALA A 45 -3.33 18.35 7.36
N HIS A 46 -2.03 18.51 7.64
CA HIS A 46 -1.32 19.78 7.70
C HIS A 46 -0.91 20.34 6.32
N TRP A 47 -1.12 19.60 5.23
CA TRP A 47 -0.82 20.07 3.87
C TRP A 47 -1.95 20.95 3.31
N PRO A 48 -1.60 21.97 2.51
CA PRO A 48 -2.60 22.84 1.88
C PRO A 48 -3.46 22.08 0.84
N ASP A 49 -2.90 21.04 0.21
CA ASP A 49 -3.63 20.12 -0.64
C ASP A 49 -2.99 18.72 -0.66
N MET A 50 -3.76 17.74 -1.12
CA MET A 50 -3.32 16.34 -1.31
C MET A 50 -3.69 15.83 -2.70
N LYS A 51 -3.89 16.77 -3.64
CA LYS A 51 -4.30 16.44 -5.01
C LYS A 51 -3.14 15.76 -5.74
N THR A 52 -3.47 14.86 -6.64
CA THR A 52 -2.48 14.22 -7.53
C THR A 52 -1.63 15.28 -8.22
N GLY A 53 -0.32 15.17 -8.09
CA GLY A 53 0.65 16.07 -8.72
C GLY A 53 0.83 17.44 -8.05
N SER A 54 0.23 17.67 -6.88
CA SER A 54 0.48 18.89 -6.12
C SER A 54 1.91 18.97 -5.57
N GLU A 55 2.36 20.19 -5.23
CA GLU A 55 3.74 20.41 -4.78
C GLU A 55 4.07 19.63 -3.49
N PRO A 56 3.22 19.63 -2.43
CA PRO A 56 3.47 18.82 -1.23
C PRO A 56 3.64 17.33 -1.53
N VAL A 57 2.78 16.79 -2.41
CA VAL A 57 2.82 15.38 -2.83
C VAL A 57 4.11 15.06 -3.58
N LYS A 58 4.52 15.91 -4.54
CA LYS A 58 5.77 15.74 -5.29
C LYS A 58 6.99 15.78 -4.37
N LYS A 59 7.06 16.81 -3.52
CA LYS A 59 8.17 17.03 -2.58
C LYS A 59 8.31 15.87 -1.59
N HIS A 60 7.20 15.37 -1.06
CA HIS A 60 7.23 14.26 -0.12
C HIS A 60 7.48 12.91 -0.82
N GLY A 61 6.91 12.69 -2.02
CA GLY A 61 7.21 11.52 -2.84
C GLY A 61 8.71 11.36 -3.12
N LYS A 62 9.41 12.47 -3.40
CA LYS A 62 10.88 12.49 -3.49
C LYS A 62 11.56 12.05 -2.20
N LYS A 63 11.14 12.55 -1.04
CA LYS A 63 11.71 12.15 0.27
C LYS A 63 11.56 10.66 0.52
N ILE A 64 10.37 10.12 0.24
CA ILE A 64 10.08 8.68 0.38
C ILE A 64 11.06 7.87 -0.48
N MET A 65 11.20 8.24 -1.76
CA MET A 65 12.07 7.50 -2.67
C MET A 65 13.56 7.71 -2.37
N GLY A 66 13.94 8.84 -1.79
CA GLY A 66 15.25 9.03 -1.18
C GLY A 66 15.52 8.03 -0.05
N GLY A 67 14.53 7.78 0.82
CA GLY A 67 14.58 6.73 1.84
C GLY A 67 14.70 5.33 1.25
N VAL A 68 14.01 5.03 0.15
CA VAL A 68 14.18 3.76 -0.59
C VAL A 68 15.59 3.64 -1.15
N GLY A 69 16.16 4.71 -1.72
CA GLY A 69 17.55 4.74 -2.19
C GLY A 69 18.55 4.50 -1.08
N LEU A 70 18.33 5.07 0.11
CA LEU A 70 19.12 4.79 1.31
C LEU A 70 19.00 3.33 1.73
N ALA A 71 17.80 2.75 1.71
CA ALA A 71 17.61 1.33 2.01
C ALA A 71 18.40 0.43 1.04
N VAL A 72 18.42 0.76 -0.27
CA VAL A 72 19.19 0.00 -1.26
C VAL A 72 20.70 0.12 -1.00
N SER A 73 21.19 1.29 -0.58
CA SER A 73 22.62 1.46 -0.25
C SER A 73 23.03 0.80 1.07
N LYS A 74 22.07 0.53 1.97
CA LYS A 74 22.25 -0.14 3.26
C LYS A 74 21.66 -1.56 3.29
N ILE A 75 21.50 -2.21 2.13
CA ILE A 75 20.72 -3.46 2.01
C ILE A 75 21.27 -4.65 2.82
N ASP A 76 22.54 -4.59 3.24
CA ASP A 76 23.17 -5.61 4.08
C ASP A 76 22.80 -5.47 5.57
N ASP A 77 22.43 -4.27 6.02
CA ASP A 77 21.93 -4.00 7.37
C ASP A 77 20.88 -2.87 7.33
N LEU A 78 19.65 -3.25 6.98
CA LEU A 78 18.52 -2.32 6.90
C LEU A 78 18.09 -1.80 8.28
N ALA A 79 18.31 -2.57 9.34
CA ALA A 79 17.90 -2.19 10.69
C ALA A 79 18.74 -1.02 11.19
N ALA A 80 20.06 -1.13 11.11
CA ALA A 80 20.95 -0.02 11.44
C ALA A 80 20.83 1.12 10.42
N GLY A 81 20.75 0.80 9.11
CA GLY A 81 20.75 1.79 8.04
C GLY A 81 19.51 2.70 7.99
N LEU A 82 18.38 2.25 8.54
CA LEU A 82 17.12 3.00 8.56
C LEU A 82 16.66 3.38 9.97
N LEU A 83 17.50 3.23 10.99
CA LEU A 83 17.13 3.45 12.39
C LEU A 83 16.50 4.84 12.60
N GLU A 84 17.15 5.90 12.13
CA GLU A 84 16.63 7.27 12.27
C GLU A 84 15.27 7.46 11.59
N LEU A 85 15.06 6.85 10.43
CA LEU A 85 13.76 6.89 9.74
C LEU A 85 12.70 6.09 10.51
N SER A 86 13.08 4.96 11.09
CA SER A 86 12.20 4.15 11.93
C SER A 86 11.73 4.94 13.15
N GLU A 87 12.67 5.55 13.89
CA GLU A 87 12.38 6.38 15.07
C GLU A 87 11.52 7.59 14.72
N LEU A 88 11.82 8.27 13.60
CA LEU A 88 11.01 9.37 13.10
C LEU A 88 9.55 8.95 12.91
N HIS A 89 9.31 7.82 12.22
CA HIS A 89 7.96 7.34 11.95
C HIS A 89 7.25 6.81 13.20
N ALA A 90 7.98 6.18 14.11
CA ALA A 90 7.42 5.61 15.34
C ALA A 90 7.04 6.68 16.36
N PHE A 91 7.97 7.59 16.69
CA PHE A 91 7.82 8.46 17.86
C PHE A 91 7.29 9.85 17.52
N LYS A 92 7.75 10.43 16.40
CA LYS A 92 7.39 11.79 16.01
C LYS A 92 6.16 11.83 15.12
N LEU A 93 6.13 10.99 14.08
CA LEU A 93 5.02 10.97 13.12
C LEU A 93 3.90 10.01 13.55
N ARG A 94 4.22 9.02 14.40
CA ARG A 94 3.28 8.02 14.94
C ARG A 94 2.45 7.34 13.85
N VAL A 95 3.13 6.95 12.77
CA VAL A 95 2.49 6.28 11.63
C VAL A 95 2.18 4.83 12.02
N ASP A 96 0.93 4.40 11.84
CA ASP A 96 0.55 3.01 12.07
C ASP A 96 1.31 2.12 11.06
N PRO A 97 2.07 1.10 11.53
CA PRO A 97 2.86 0.22 10.67
C PRO A 97 2.06 -0.46 9.54
N ALA A 98 0.75 -0.63 9.67
CA ALA A 98 -0.11 -1.17 8.63
C ALA A 98 -0.05 -0.36 7.32
N ASN A 99 0.17 0.97 7.41
CA ASN A 99 0.20 1.85 6.26
C ASN A 99 1.45 1.69 5.39
N PHE A 100 2.57 1.18 5.94
CA PHE A 100 3.75 0.88 5.12
C PHE A 100 3.46 -0.17 4.04
N LYS A 101 2.60 -1.17 4.34
CA LYS A 101 2.18 -2.19 3.36
C LYS A 101 1.36 -1.57 2.23
N VAL A 102 0.52 -0.60 2.55
CA VAL A 102 -0.29 0.14 1.57
C VAL A 102 0.62 0.93 0.64
N HIS A 103 1.52 1.74 1.20
CA HIS A 103 2.43 2.56 0.40
C HIS A 103 3.33 1.70 -0.51
N ARG A 104 3.96 0.66 0.06
CA ARG A 104 4.77 -0.31 -0.70
C ARG A 104 4.02 -0.88 -1.90
N THR A 105 2.75 -1.24 -1.70
CA THR A 105 1.91 -1.80 -2.77
C THR A 105 1.70 -0.79 -3.90
N GLN A 106 1.49 0.50 -3.58
CA GLN A 106 1.38 1.53 -4.62
C GLN A 106 2.71 1.76 -5.34
N ALA A 107 3.82 1.83 -4.62
CA ALA A 107 5.15 1.99 -5.21
C ALA A 107 5.48 0.85 -6.19
N LEU A 108 5.24 -0.41 -5.82
CA LEU A 108 5.46 -1.56 -6.71
C LEU A 108 4.60 -1.49 -7.97
N LYS A 109 3.31 -1.13 -7.85
CA LYS A 109 2.41 -0.95 -9.00
C LYS A 109 2.90 0.14 -9.96
N VAL A 110 3.48 1.22 -9.43
CA VAL A 110 4.02 2.33 -10.23
C VAL A 110 5.34 1.92 -10.89
N THR A 111 6.29 1.39 -10.13
CA THR A 111 7.57 0.88 -10.63
C THR A 111 7.35 -0.09 -11.80
N TRP A 112 6.35 -0.96 -11.71
CA TRP A 112 6.03 -1.91 -12.77
C TRP A 112 5.47 -1.28 -14.07
N ARG A 113 4.87 -0.09 -13.99
CA ARG A 113 4.43 0.64 -15.19
C ARG A 113 5.60 1.32 -15.90
N VAL A 114 6.67 1.64 -15.18
CA VAL A 114 7.79 2.42 -15.71
C VAL A 114 9.03 1.59 -16.04
N ASP A 115 9.09 0.30 -15.64
CA ASP A 115 10.19 -0.60 -16.02
C ASP A 115 10.05 -1.09 -17.48
N PRO A 116 11.00 -0.74 -18.38
CA PRO A 116 10.95 -1.10 -19.79
C PRO A 116 11.27 -2.58 -20.09
N GLY A 117 11.75 -3.40 -19.14
CA GLY A 117 12.28 -4.76 -19.38
C GLY A 117 11.34 -5.95 -19.09
N ARG A 118 10.04 -5.82 -19.37
CA ARG A 118 8.94 -6.62 -18.80
C ARG A 118 8.98 -8.16 -18.99
N THR A 119 9.00 -8.94 -17.90
CA THR A 119 8.36 -10.28 -17.78
C THR A 119 7.39 -10.30 -16.56
N LYS A 120 6.15 -10.76 -16.74
CA LYS A 120 5.04 -10.53 -15.80
C LYS A 120 5.26 -11.20 -14.42
N PRO A 121 5.22 -10.47 -13.28
CA PRO A 121 5.04 -11.10 -11.97
C PRO A 121 3.55 -11.31 -11.69
N VAL A 122 3.19 -12.52 -11.28
CA VAL A 122 1.87 -12.84 -10.71
C VAL A 122 1.85 -12.35 -9.27
N PHE A 123 1.22 -11.21 -9.02
CA PHE A 123 0.90 -10.81 -7.66
C PHE A 123 -0.41 -11.51 -7.24
N PRO A 124 -0.42 -12.28 -6.13
CA PRO A 124 -1.67 -12.81 -5.60
C PRO A 124 -2.53 -11.61 -5.17
N SER A 125 -3.68 -11.49 -5.83
CA SER A 125 -4.73 -10.53 -5.48
C SER A 125 -5.19 -10.82 -4.04
N HIS A 126 -4.62 -10.13 -3.06
CA HIS A 126 -5.26 -10.04 -1.76
C HIS A 126 -6.44 -9.09 -1.91
N ALA A 127 -7.63 -9.69 -1.89
CA ALA A 127 -8.90 -8.98 -1.83
C ALA A 127 -8.84 -7.94 -0.70
N ALA A 128 -9.32 -6.73 -1.01
CA ALA A 128 -9.56 -5.73 0.02
C ALA A 128 -10.53 -6.31 1.06
N PRO A 129 -10.24 -6.22 2.37
CA PRO A 129 -11.23 -6.54 3.38
C PRO A 129 -12.31 -5.46 3.31
N GLY A 130 -13.50 -5.82 2.83
CA GLY A 130 -14.67 -4.93 2.83
C GLY A 130 -15.61 -4.97 1.64
N ALA A 131 -15.40 -5.83 0.63
CA ALA A 131 -16.42 -6.01 -0.41
C ALA A 131 -17.57 -6.88 0.13
N LEU A 132 -18.68 -6.26 0.53
CA LEU A 132 -19.95 -6.97 0.67
C LEU A 132 -20.34 -7.57 -0.69
N PRO A 133 -20.79 -8.84 -0.76
CA PRO A 133 -21.20 -9.44 -2.01
C PRO A 133 -22.51 -8.79 -2.51
N PRO A 134 -22.64 -8.48 -3.81
CA PRO A 134 -23.90 -8.02 -4.37
C PRO A 134 -24.84 -9.20 -4.61
N GLY A 135 -26.01 -9.15 -3.95
CA GLY A 135 -27.28 -9.75 -4.38
C GLY A 135 -27.31 -11.23 -4.77
N GLY A 136 -27.83 -12.07 -3.87
CA GLY A 136 -28.25 -13.44 -4.19
C GLY A 136 -29.63 -13.77 -3.59
N HIS A 137 -30.64 -13.72 -4.45
CA HIS A 137 -31.94 -14.40 -4.38
C HIS A 137 -32.84 -14.28 -3.13
N ARG A 138 -33.93 -13.52 -3.30
CA ARG A 138 -35.22 -13.70 -2.60
C ARG A 138 -35.61 -15.18 -2.71
N GLN A 139 -35.56 -15.92 -1.61
CA GLN A 139 -36.26 -17.19 -1.52
C GLN A 139 -37.70 -16.97 -1.08
N HIS A 140 -38.56 -17.59 -1.87
CA HIS A 140 -40.00 -17.64 -1.85
C HIS A 140 -40.49 -18.30 -0.54
N VAL A 141 -41.36 -17.63 0.21
CA VAL A 141 -42.05 -18.24 1.36
C VAL A 141 -43.26 -19.02 0.80
N PRO A 142 -43.38 -20.34 1.01
CA PRO A 142 -44.62 -21.03 0.73
C PRO A 142 -45.60 -20.89 1.91
N GLN A 143 -46.86 -20.61 1.57
CA GLN A 143 -47.98 -20.57 2.50
C GLN A 143 -48.32 -21.96 3.05
N GLY A 144 -48.63 -22.03 4.35
CA GLY A 144 -49.74 -22.80 4.90
C GLY A 144 -49.50 -24.26 5.30
N PHE A 145 -49.45 -24.52 6.61
CA PHE A 145 -50.12 -25.69 7.21
C PHE A 145 -50.40 -25.43 8.71
N HIS A 146 -51.68 -25.38 9.08
CA HIS A 146 -52.17 -25.57 10.46
C HIS A 146 -52.74 -27.00 10.57
N PRO A 147 -52.59 -27.67 11.73
CA PRO A 147 -53.73 -27.82 12.64
C PRO A 147 -53.29 -27.72 14.13
N GLY A 148 -54.04 -27.05 15.01
CA GLY A 148 -55.10 -27.66 15.83
C GLY A 148 -54.56 -28.10 17.20
N GLY A 149 -54.65 -27.29 18.25
CA GLY A 149 -55.66 -27.49 19.31
C GLY A 149 -55.04 -27.53 20.73
N PRO A 150 -55.83 -27.44 21.83
CA PRO A 150 -55.57 -26.51 22.94
C PRO A 150 -55.39 -27.13 24.36
N ARG A 151 -55.16 -26.24 25.35
CA ARG A 151 -55.25 -26.35 26.85
C ARG A 151 -53.88 -26.36 27.54
N GLY A 152 -53.65 -25.65 28.64
CA GLY A 152 -54.52 -24.83 29.47
C GLY A 152 -53.75 -24.34 30.71
N LEU A 153 -54.35 -23.34 31.38
CA LEU A 153 -54.03 -22.76 32.71
C LEU A 153 -52.64 -22.10 32.87
#